data_AF-A0A964YIM6-F1
#
_entry.id   AF-A0A964YIM6-F1
#
_cell.length_a   1.000
_cell.length_b   1.000
_cell.length_c   1.000
_cell.angle_alpha   90.00
_cell.angle_beta   90.00
_cell.angle_gamma   90.00
#
_symmetry.space_group_name_H-M   'P 1'
#
loop_
_entity.id
_entity.type
_entity.pdbx_description
1 polymer ?
#
loop_
_entity_poly.entity_id
_entity_poly.type
_entity_poly.pdbx_seq_one_letter_code
_entity_poly.pdbx_strand_id
1 'polypeptide(L)'
;ADHDIRLISLHLINDQQFSNSGKIFDNISEKNIHIFTGIRESENAEKTWVEIKKNEKVTCSIDLFFVGILFFKKDFKEKLDFMIRF
;
A
#
# COMPACT_ATOMS: atom_id res chain seq x y z
N ALA A 1 -3.18 -27.55 1.78
CA ALA A 1 -2.47 -26.33 1.37
C ALA A 1 -3.21 -25.17 1.99
N ASP A 2 -2.66 -24.62 3.07
CA ASP A 2 -3.34 -23.67 3.95
C ASP A 2 -3.54 -22.33 3.21
N HIS A 3 -4.71 -22.12 2.60
CA HIS A 3 -5.11 -20.85 1.97
C HIS A 3 -5.69 -19.94 3.05
N ASP A 4 -4.88 -19.64 4.05
CA ASP A 4 -5.27 -18.81 5.18
C ASP A 4 -5.19 -17.34 4.74
N ILE A 5 -6.21 -16.86 4.01
CA ILE A 5 -6.39 -15.43 3.72
C ILE A 5 -6.77 -14.75 5.04
N ARG A 6 -5.78 -14.21 5.75
CA ARG A 6 -5.99 -13.51 7.02
C ARG A 6 -5.78 -12.00 6.88
N LEU A 7 -6.75 -11.27 7.44
CA LEU A 7 -6.81 -9.82 7.72
C LEU A 7 -6.43 -8.90 6.55
N ILE A 8 -7.47 -8.33 5.93
CA ILE A 8 -7.37 -7.16 5.07
C ILE A 8 -7.30 -5.93 5.98
N SER A 9 -6.23 -5.16 5.88
CA SER A 9 -6.13 -3.86 6.54
C SER A 9 -6.52 -2.76 5.55
N LEU A 10 -7.64 -2.10 5.83
CA LEU A 10 -8.12 -0.96 5.04
C LEU A 10 -7.55 0.34 5.60
N HIS A 11 -6.97 1.16 4.73
CA HIS A 11 -6.39 2.45 5.06
C HIS A 11 -7.07 3.52 4.19
N LEU A 12 -7.47 4.60 4.83
CA LEU A 12 -7.85 5.83 4.16
C LEU A 12 -6.60 6.70 4.08
N ILE A 13 -6.21 7.09 2.87
CA ILE A 13 -5.22 8.15 2.73
C ILE A 13 -5.95 9.46 3.00
N ASN A 14 -5.53 10.16 4.07
CA ASN A 14 -6.03 11.49 4.39
C ASN A 14 -4.85 12.45 4.54
N ASP A 15 -5.12 13.75 4.35
CA ASP A 15 -4.08 14.76 4.30
C ASP A 15 -3.30 14.93 5.62
N GLN A 16 -3.88 14.46 6.74
CA GLN A 16 -3.28 14.54 8.08
C GLN A 16 -2.26 13.43 8.36
N GLN A 17 -2.24 12.33 7.58
CA GLN A 17 -1.31 11.21 7.78
C GLN A 17 0.08 11.42 7.15
N PHE A 18 0.29 12.51 6.41
CA PHE A 18 1.56 12.83 5.75
C PHE A 18 2.74 13.00 6.74
N SER A 19 2.52 13.57 7.92
CA SER A 19 3.58 13.72 8.94
C SER A 19 3.94 12.42 9.67
N ASN A 20 3.15 11.35 9.48
CA ASN A 20 3.23 10.11 10.24
C ASN A 20 3.31 8.86 9.34
N SER A 21 3.74 8.98 8.08
CA SER A 21 3.86 7.83 7.16
C SER A 21 4.63 6.65 7.77
N GLY A 22 5.62 6.93 8.64
CA GLY A 22 6.33 5.93 9.44
C GLY A 22 5.43 5.01 10.29
N LYS A 23 4.34 5.53 10.89
CA LYS A 23 3.45 4.77 11.79
C LYS A 23 2.64 3.69 11.07
N ILE A 24 2.37 3.88 9.78
CA ILE A 24 1.66 2.87 8.98
C ILE A 24 2.48 1.57 8.97
N PHE A 25 3.81 1.65 9.06
CA PHE A 25 4.73 0.52 8.97
C PHE A 25 5.06 -0.18 10.29
N ASP A 26 4.54 0.30 11.42
CA ASP A 26 4.89 -0.21 12.75
C ASP A 26 4.23 -1.56 13.06
N ASN A 27 3.05 -1.84 12.48
CA ASN A 27 2.26 -3.06 12.73
C ASN A 27 1.96 -3.87 11.47
N ILE A 28 2.85 -3.82 10.48
CA ILE A 28 2.64 -4.50 9.19
C ILE A 28 3.04 -5.97 9.29
N SER A 29 2.10 -6.86 8.99
CA SER A 29 2.32 -8.30 8.85
C SER A 29 2.50 -8.65 7.37
N GLU A 30 3.52 -9.45 7.05
CA GLU A 30 3.80 -9.94 5.69
C GLU A 30 2.65 -10.80 5.12
N LYS A 31 1.79 -11.33 5.98
CA LYS A 31 0.64 -12.17 5.58
C LYS A 31 -0.59 -11.34 5.17
N ASN A 32 -0.60 -10.05 5.47
CA ASN A 32 -1.75 -9.19 5.23
C ASN A 32 -1.70 -8.56 3.84
N ILE A 33 -2.89 -8.20 3.34
CA ILE A 33 -3.05 -7.34 2.18
C ILE A 33 -3.48 -5.97 2.68
N HIS A 34 -2.76 -4.93 2.24
CA HIS A 34 -3.03 -3.55 2.65
C HIS A 34 -3.70 -2.83 1.50
N ILE A 35 -4.93 -2.37 1.73
CA ILE A 35 -5.73 -1.64 0.74
C ILE A 35 -5.77 -0.18 1.15
N PHE A 36 -5.44 0.70 0.22
CA PHE A 36 -5.49 2.16 0.35
C PHE A 36 -6.58 2.70 -0.57
N THR A 37 -7.49 3.49 -0.02
CA THR A 37 -8.56 4.14 -0.78
C THR A 37 -8.30 5.65 -0.83
N GLY A 38 -8.85 6.32 -1.85
CA GLY A 38 -8.68 7.76 -2.01
C GLY A 38 -7.29 8.18 -2.52
N ILE A 39 -6.54 7.26 -3.16
CA ILE A 39 -5.15 7.52 -3.63
C ILE A 39 -5.04 8.64 -4.69
N ARG A 40 -6.16 9.17 -5.17
CA ARG A 40 -6.28 10.28 -6.15
C ARG A 40 -7.26 11.37 -5.70
N GLU A 41 -7.76 11.32 -4.47
CA GLU A 41 -8.80 12.26 -4.01
C GLU A 41 -8.27 13.69 -3.87
N SER A 42 -6.97 13.85 -3.67
CA SER A 42 -6.28 15.15 -3.65
C SER A 42 -4.86 15.01 -4.20
N GLU A 43 -4.24 16.13 -4.58
CA GLU A 43 -2.82 16.16 -4.99
C GLU A 43 -1.90 15.62 -3.87
N ASN A 44 -2.27 15.87 -2.61
CA ASN A 44 -1.52 15.41 -1.46
C ASN A 44 -1.70 13.89 -1.23
N ALA A 45 -2.90 13.34 -1.47
CA ALA A 45 -3.14 11.91 -1.44
C ALA A 45 -2.33 11.18 -2.53
N GLU A 46 -2.25 11.77 -3.73
CA GLU A 46 -1.43 11.23 -4.82
C GLU A 46 0.07 11.23 -4.48
N LYS A 47 0.59 12.34 -3.93
CA LYS A 47 1.98 12.40 -3.43
C LYS A 47 2.22 11.35 -2.35
N THR A 48 1.30 11.22 -1.39
CA THR A 48 1.37 10.24 -0.31
C THR A 48 1.41 8.81 -0.86
N TRP A 49 0.59 8.48 -1.85
CA TRP A 49 0.63 7.18 -2.51
C TRP A 49 1.99 6.91 -3.16
N VAL A 50 2.55 7.88 -3.90
CA VAL A 50 3.88 7.77 -4.51
C VAL A 50 4.97 7.56 -3.47
N GLU A 51 4.89 8.21 -2.31
CA GLU A 51 5.86 8.06 -1.22
C GLU A 51 5.75 6.72 -0.51
N ILE A 52 4.54 6.27 -0.15
CA ILE A 52 4.33 4.98 0.51
C ILE A 52 4.85 3.85 -0.39
N LYS A 53 4.57 3.90 -1.70
CA LYS A 53 5.11 2.93 -2.67
C LYS A 53 6.63 2.85 -2.65
N LYS A 54 7.35 3.95 -2.37
CA LYS A 54 8.82 3.98 -2.35
C LYS A 54 9.42 3.31 -1.11
N ASN A 55 8.66 3.09 -0.04
CA ASN A 55 9.14 2.44 1.18
C ASN A 55 9.80 1.08 0.88
N GLU A 56 10.96 0.81 1.49
CA GLU A 56 11.75 -0.40 1.25
C GLU A 56 11.03 -1.69 1.69
N LYS A 57 10.11 -1.61 2.65
CA LYS A 57 9.30 -2.75 3.09
C LYS A 57 8.23 -3.13 2.07
N VAL A 58 7.82 -2.20 1.19
CA VAL A 58 6.86 -2.48 0.11
C VAL A 58 7.54 -3.31 -0.96
N THR A 59 7.01 -4.51 -1.18
CA THR A 59 7.56 -5.48 -2.14
C THR A 59 6.73 -5.57 -3.41
N CYS A 60 5.43 -5.31 -3.32
CA CYS A 60 4.56 -5.19 -4.48
C CYS A 60 3.52 -4.10 -4.24
N SER A 61 3.31 -3.27 -5.26
CA SER A 61 2.27 -2.25 -5.29
C SER A 61 1.41 -2.42 -6.54
N ILE A 62 0.09 -2.28 -6.36
CA ILE A 62 -0.89 -2.35 -7.45
C ILE A 62 -1.76 -1.10 -7.36
N ASP A 63 -1.76 -0.31 -8.43
CA ASP A 63 -2.56 0.89 -8.60
C ASP A 63 -3.78 0.58 -9.47
N LEU A 64 -4.96 0.58 -8.85
CA LEU A 64 -6.26 0.34 -9.46
C LEU A 64 -7.03 1.66 -9.67
N PHE A 65 -6.31 2.73 -10.03
CA PHE A 65 -6.84 4.08 -10.31
C PHE A 65 -7.33 4.84 -9.06
N PHE A 66 -8.33 4.35 -8.33
CA PHE A 66 -8.85 4.97 -7.10
C PHE A 66 -8.44 4.23 -5.82
N VAL A 67 -7.94 3.01 -5.99
CA VAL A 67 -7.55 2.10 -4.91
C VAL A 67 -6.11 1.65 -5.15
N GLY A 68 -5.29 1.72 -4.12
CA GLY A 68 -3.94 1.16 -4.10
C GLY A 68 -3.90 -0.11 -3.26
N ILE A 69 -3.13 -1.12 -3.66
CA ILE A 69 -2.89 -2.33 -2.89
C ILE A 69 -1.40 -2.48 -2.67
N LEU A 70 -0.99 -2.75 -1.44
CA LEU A 70 0.40 -3.01 -1.07
C LEU A 70 0.58 -4.38 -0.43
N PHE A 71 1.69 -5.01 -0.79
CA PHE A 71 2.20 -6.22 -0.17
C PHE A 71 3.58 -5.96 0.44
N PHE A 72 3.86 -6.66 1.52
CA PHE A 72 5.10 -6.56 2.31
C PHE A 72 5.82 -7.92 2.42
N LYS A 73 5.48 -8.86 1.54
CA LYS A 73 6.03 -10.22 1.54
C LYS A 73 7.49 -10.23 1.12
N LYS A 74 8.36 -10.83 1.94
CA LYS A 74 9.78 -11.00 1.62
C LYS A 74 10.08 -11.99 0.49
N ASP A 75 9.09 -12.81 0.10
CA ASP A 75 9.26 -13.82 -0.95
C ASP A 75 9.41 -13.22 -2.36
N PHE A 76 9.08 -11.94 -2.53
CA PHE A 76 9.35 -11.23 -3.79
C PHE A 76 10.84 -10.91 -3.90
N LYS A 77 11.47 -11.44 -4.95
CA LYS A 77 12.91 -11.23 -5.23
C LYS A 77 13.24 -9.81 -5.68
N GLU A 78 12.25 -9.09 -6.21
CA GLU A 78 12.36 -7.73 -6.71
C GLU A 78 11.12 -6.94 -6.33
N LYS A 79 11.25 -5.62 -6.24
CA LYS A 79 10.13 -4.71 -5.98
C LYS A 79 9.28 -4.54 -7.23
N LEU A 80 7.98 -4.82 -7.13
CA LEU A 80 7.03 -4.74 -8.23
C LEU A 80 6.09 -3.53 -8.08
N ASP A 81 5.82 -2.83 -9.18
CA ASP A 81 4.85 -1.72 -9.27
C ASP A 81 3.99 -1.90 -10.51
N PHE A 82 2.72 -2.23 -10.31
CA PHE A 82 1.73 -2.41 -11.36
C PHE A 82 0.75 -1.25 -11.33
N MET A 83 0.44 -0.70 -12.50
CA MET A 83 -0.60 0.31 -12.66
C MET A 83 -1.52 -0.12 -13.78
N ILE A 84 -2.81 -0.23 -13.46
CA ILE A 84 -3.81 -0.49 -14.48
C ILE A 84 -4.10 0.81 -15.24
N ARG A 85 -4.08 0.72 -16.57
CA ARG A 85 -4.43 1.81 -17.48
C ARG A 85 -5.67 1.39 -18.25
N PHE A 86 -6.78 2.12 -18.06
CA PHE A 86 -8.02 2.00 -18.83
C PHE A 86 -8.32 3.33 -19.50
#